data_AF-A0A2Z4Y5U3-F1
#
_entry.id   AF-A0A2Z4Y5U3-F1
#
_cell.length_a   1.000
_cell.length_b   1.000
_cell.length_c   1.000
_cell.angle_alpha   90.00
_cell.angle_beta   90.00
_cell.angle_gamma   90.00
#
_symmetry.space_group_name_H-M   'P 1'
#
loop_
_entity.id
_entity.type
_entity.pdbx_description
1 polymer ?
#
loop_
_entity_poly.entity_id
_entity_poly.type
_entity_poly.pdbx_seq_one_letter_code
_entity_poly.pdbx_strand_id
1 'polypeptide(L)'
;MAREQEVLRRLEGIPGVPQWRGAVGHYGFLMTELSGDPLPRRGLRARTGPEFFDACMRLLEDVHARGVAHGDIRRKNFLMSPDGAPALIDFQTAWIDGRGWVRHRIFLFLATVDRWNLVRMKMKSFPHALTEGERELLARPPRLLQLGRFVRQKVYARLFPKRARKTTDLD
;
A
#
# COMPACT_ATOMS: atom_id res chain seq x y z
N MET A 1 -14.68 -7.32 -0.89
CA MET A 1 -15.27 -7.09 -2.21
C MET A 1 -15.80 -5.66 -2.34
N ALA A 2 -16.95 -5.28 -1.78
CA ALA A 2 -17.49 -3.90 -1.96
C ALA A 2 -16.51 -2.76 -1.64
N ARG A 3 -15.73 -2.87 -0.54
CA ARG A 3 -14.70 -1.88 -0.20
C ARG A 3 -13.57 -1.81 -1.23
N GLU A 4 -13.08 -2.95 -1.67
CA GLU A 4 -11.95 -3.02 -2.62
C GLU A 4 -12.37 -2.50 -4.00
N GLN A 5 -13.60 -2.80 -4.44
CA GLN A 5 -14.18 -2.19 -5.63
C GLN A 5 -14.27 -0.67 -5.52
N GLU A 6 -14.75 -0.15 -4.38
CA GLU A 6 -14.78 1.29 -4.12
C GLU A 6 -13.37 1.90 -4.11
N VAL A 7 -12.38 1.21 -3.53
CA VAL A 7 -10.99 1.66 -3.58
C VAL A 7 -10.51 1.76 -5.03
N LEU A 8 -10.66 0.70 -5.83
CA LEU A 8 -10.19 0.71 -7.22
C LEU A 8 -10.91 1.76 -8.07
N ARG A 9 -12.20 2.03 -7.81
CA ARG A 9 -12.93 3.14 -8.45
C ARG A 9 -12.37 4.51 -8.05
N ARG A 10 -12.05 4.73 -6.77
CA ARG A 10 -11.44 5.99 -6.32
C ARG A 10 -10.05 6.23 -6.89
N LEU A 11 -9.32 5.16 -7.18
CA LEU A 11 -7.97 5.20 -7.74
C LEU A 11 -7.95 5.19 -9.27
N GLU A 12 -9.11 5.31 -9.90
CA GLU A 12 -9.21 5.31 -11.36
C GLU A 12 -8.39 6.45 -11.97
N GLY A 13 -7.65 6.13 -13.03
CA GLY A 13 -6.75 7.05 -13.73
C GLY A 13 -5.38 7.26 -13.10
N ILE A 14 -5.05 6.62 -11.96
CA ILE A 14 -3.68 6.65 -11.42
C ILE A 14 -2.82 5.60 -12.14
N PRO A 15 -1.75 6.00 -12.87
CA PRO A 15 -0.81 5.05 -13.47
C PRO A 15 -0.13 4.19 -12.39
N GLY A 16 0.09 2.91 -12.68
CA GLY A 16 0.70 1.98 -11.71
C GLY A 16 -0.26 1.48 -10.63
N VAL A 17 -1.57 1.74 -10.73
CA VAL A 17 -2.61 1.12 -9.88
C VAL A 17 -3.57 0.28 -10.75
N PRO A 18 -4.03 -0.92 -10.29
CA PRO A 18 -5.00 -1.71 -11.02
C PRO A 18 -6.31 -0.94 -11.22
N GLN A 19 -6.76 -0.83 -12.46
CA GLN A 19 -8.01 -0.14 -12.79
C GLN A 19 -9.18 -1.11 -12.71
N TRP A 20 -10.29 -0.73 -12.08
CA TRP A 20 -11.51 -1.54 -12.05
C TRP A 20 -12.07 -1.72 -13.47
N ARG A 21 -12.51 -2.94 -13.84
CA ARG A 21 -13.02 -3.26 -15.18
C ARG A 21 -14.45 -3.79 -15.21
N GLY A 22 -15.00 -4.19 -14.07
CA GLY A 22 -16.35 -4.73 -14.00
C GLY A 22 -16.54 -5.67 -12.82
N ALA A 23 -17.79 -5.96 -12.48
CA ALA A 23 -18.12 -7.05 -11.57
C ALA A 23 -18.23 -8.38 -12.35
N VAL A 24 -17.86 -9.49 -11.72
CA VAL A 24 -18.03 -10.84 -12.28
C VAL A 24 -18.78 -11.69 -11.26
N GLY A 25 -20.04 -12.01 -11.58
CA GLY A 25 -20.94 -12.66 -10.64
C GLY A 25 -21.14 -11.87 -9.35
N HIS A 26 -21.53 -12.57 -8.28
CA HIS A 26 -21.83 -11.95 -6.99
C HIS A 26 -20.60 -11.61 -6.14
N TYR A 27 -19.46 -12.26 -6.40
CA TYR A 27 -18.28 -12.18 -5.52
C TYR A 27 -16.97 -11.82 -6.21
N GLY A 28 -16.95 -11.77 -7.55
CA GLY A 28 -15.78 -11.43 -8.34
C GLY A 28 -15.81 -10.01 -8.89
N PHE A 29 -14.64 -9.51 -9.28
CA PHE A 29 -14.50 -8.31 -10.09
C PHE A 29 -13.26 -8.46 -10.98
N LEU A 30 -13.25 -7.75 -12.10
CA LEU A 30 -12.10 -7.65 -12.98
C LEU A 30 -11.36 -6.35 -12.69
N MET A 31 -10.04 -6.42 -12.81
CA MET A 31 -9.17 -5.27 -12.78
C MET A 31 -8.09 -5.42 -13.84
N THR A 32 -7.41 -4.32 -14.14
CA THR A 32 -6.29 -4.33 -15.08
C THR A 32 -5.14 -5.14 -14.50
N GLU A 33 -4.55 -6.01 -15.31
CA GLU A 33 -3.28 -6.67 -15.00
C GLU A 33 -2.15 -5.65 -15.12
N LEU A 34 -1.29 -5.58 -14.10
CA LEU A 34 -0.09 -4.76 -14.14
C LEU A 34 1.11 -5.65 -14.39
N SER A 35 1.81 -5.41 -15.49
CA SER A 35 3.04 -6.12 -15.84
C SER A 35 4.20 -5.68 -14.95
N GLY A 36 5.02 -6.64 -14.54
CA GLY A 36 6.23 -6.35 -13.76
C GLY A 36 6.48 -7.40 -12.68
N ASP A 37 7.69 -7.38 -12.14
CA ASP A 37 8.08 -8.31 -11.09
C ASP A 37 7.91 -7.68 -9.71
N PRO A 38 7.48 -8.48 -8.71
CA PRO A 38 7.59 -8.06 -7.32
C PRO A 38 9.03 -7.70 -6.96
N LEU A 39 9.21 -6.70 -6.09
CA LEU A 39 10.56 -6.29 -5.67
C LEU A 39 11.34 -7.46 -5.05
N PRO A 40 12.49 -7.87 -5.63
CA PRO A 40 13.17 -9.10 -5.23
C PRO A 40 13.86 -8.92 -3.89
N ARG A 41 13.79 -9.92 -3.00
CA ARG A 41 14.37 -9.82 -1.63
C ARG A 41 15.88 -9.56 -1.62
N ARG A 42 16.59 -10.10 -2.61
CA ARG A 42 18.04 -9.96 -2.81
C ARG A 42 18.29 -9.39 -4.20
N GLY A 43 19.45 -8.78 -4.42
CA GLY A 43 19.82 -8.24 -5.73
C GLY A 43 19.03 -7.00 -6.17
N LEU A 44 18.23 -6.37 -5.29
CA LEU A 44 17.47 -5.17 -5.64
C LEU A 44 18.37 -4.05 -6.19
N ARG A 45 19.54 -3.83 -5.58
CA ARG A 45 20.52 -2.83 -6.01
C ARG A 45 21.09 -3.07 -7.42
N ALA A 46 21.03 -4.30 -7.90
CA ALA A 46 21.46 -4.64 -9.25
C ALA A 46 20.36 -4.39 -10.30
N ARG A 47 19.10 -4.22 -9.87
CA ARG A 47 17.95 -3.97 -10.74
C ARG A 47 17.51 -2.51 -10.78
N THR A 48 17.80 -1.75 -9.73
CA THR A 48 17.31 -0.38 -9.59
C THR A 48 18.13 0.42 -8.58
N GLY A 49 17.97 1.74 -8.57
CA GLY A 49 18.53 2.64 -7.58
C GLY A 49 17.49 3.23 -6.61
N PRO A 50 17.90 4.21 -5.78
CA PRO A 50 17.02 4.87 -4.82
C PRO A 50 15.87 5.66 -5.48
N GLU A 51 16.05 6.13 -6.72
CA GLU A 51 15.05 6.89 -7.50
C GLU A 51 13.73 6.13 -7.71
N PHE A 52 13.79 4.79 -7.75
CA PHE A 52 12.60 3.96 -7.81
C PHE A 52 11.73 4.09 -6.55
N PHE A 53 12.35 4.22 -5.37
CA PHE A 53 11.60 4.44 -4.14
C PHE A 53 10.98 5.84 -4.10
N ASP A 54 11.61 6.83 -4.73
CA ASP A 54 11.03 8.17 -4.89
C ASP A 54 9.81 8.11 -5.82
N ALA A 55 9.88 7.30 -6.88
CA ALA A 55 8.73 7.03 -7.74
C ALA A 55 7.60 6.27 -7.00
N CYS A 56 7.94 5.27 -6.18
CA CYS A 56 6.96 4.60 -5.31
C CYS A 56 6.30 5.58 -4.33
N MET A 57 7.07 6.54 -3.80
CA MET A 57 6.53 7.54 -2.88
C MET A 57 5.54 8.45 -3.61
N ARG A 58 5.88 8.93 -4.82
CA ARG A 58 4.95 9.71 -5.65
C ARG A 58 3.65 8.95 -5.92
N LEU A 59 3.74 7.69 -6.37
CA LEU A 59 2.58 6.82 -6.58
C LEU A 59 1.74 6.67 -5.30
N LEU A 60 2.40 6.49 -4.16
CA LEU A 60 1.72 6.35 -2.88
C LEU A 60 1.04 7.66 -2.45
N GLU A 61 1.64 8.82 -2.73
CA GLU A 61 1.01 10.12 -2.50
C GLU A 61 -0.20 10.35 -3.41
N ASP A 62 -0.16 9.92 -4.68
CA ASP A 62 -1.33 9.99 -5.57
C ASP A 62 -2.50 9.15 -5.03
N VAL A 63 -2.19 7.98 -4.48
CA VAL A 63 -3.17 7.12 -3.78
C VAL A 63 -3.73 7.82 -2.55
N HIS A 64 -2.86 8.41 -1.70
CA HIS A 64 -3.29 9.19 -0.53
C HIS A 64 -4.14 10.40 -0.92
N ALA A 65 -3.84 11.08 -2.02
CA ALA A 65 -4.59 12.24 -2.51
C ALA A 65 -6.03 11.89 -2.92
N ARG A 66 -6.30 10.64 -3.30
CA ARG A 66 -7.66 10.11 -3.51
C ARG A 66 -8.38 9.69 -2.22
N GLY A 67 -7.79 10.00 -1.06
CA GLY A 67 -8.32 9.64 0.25
C GLY A 67 -8.25 8.14 0.51
N VAL A 68 -7.24 7.45 -0.02
CA VAL A 68 -7.03 6.01 0.21
C VAL A 68 -5.68 5.81 0.87
N ALA A 69 -5.64 5.12 2.01
CA ALA A 69 -4.40 4.57 2.58
C ALA A 69 -4.34 3.08 2.24
N HIS A 70 -3.18 2.57 1.83
CA HIS A 70 -3.02 1.15 1.48
C HIS A 70 -3.07 0.24 2.72
N GLY A 71 -2.47 0.69 3.83
CA GLY A 71 -2.49 0.00 5.12
C GLY A 71 -1.60 -1.24 5.25
N ASP A 72 -0.86 -1.62 4.20
CA ASP A 72 0.01 -2.80 4.19
C ASP A 72 1.16 -2.67 3.17
N ILE A 73 1.90 -1.56 3.25
CA ILE A 73 3.06 -1.35 2.39
C ILE A 73 4.16 -2.38 2.66
N ARG A 74 4.39 -3.24 1.65
CA ARG A 74 5.40 -4.32 1.66
C ARG A 74 6.00 -4.50 0.27
N ARG A 75 7.22 -5.04 0.21
CA ARG A 75 7.96 -5.29 -1.05
C ARG A 75 7.18 -6.11 -2.08
N LYS A 76 6.39 -7.09 -1.64
CA LYS A 76 5.58 -7.95 -2.52
C LYS A 76 4.37 -7.25 -3.14
N ASN A 77 3.99 -6.09 -2.59
CA ASN A 77 2.87 -5.29 -3.07
C ASN A 77 3.34 -4.19 -4.04
N PHE A 78 4.65 -4.03 -4.22
CA PHE A 78 5.22 -3.22 -5.28
C PHE A 78 5.74 -4.11 -6.40
N LEU A 79 5.34 -3.78 -7.62
CA LEU A 79 5.89 -4.33 -8.85
C LEU A 79 6.81 -3.28 -9.48
N MET A 80 7.79 -3.77 -10.22
CA MET A 80 8.63 -2.99 -11.11
C MET A 80 8.34 -3.44 -12.53
N SER A 81 7.75 -2.55 -13.33
CA SER A 81 7.50 -2.82 -14.74
C SER A 81 8.81 -2.84 -15.53
N PRO A 82 8.82 -3.41 -16.76
CA PRO A 82 10.03 -3.50 -17.58
C PRO A 82 10.67 -2.15 -17.93
N ASP A 83 9.89 -1.08 -17.96
CA ASP A 83 10.34 0.31 -18.16
C ASP A 83 10.85 0.98 -16.87
N GLY A 84 10.88 0.26 -15.75
CA GLY A 84 11.37 0.74 -14.46
C GLY A 84 10.33 1.52 -13.64
N ALA A 85 9.09 1.65 -14.11
CA ALA A 85 8.04 2.31 -13.35
C ALA A 85 7.53 1.45 -12.18
N PRO A 86 7.11 2.07 -11.07
CA PRO A 86 6.50 1.35 -9.96
C PRO A 86 5.02 1.08 -10.22
N ALA A 87 4.55 -0.08 -9.76
CA ALA A 87 3.14 -0.38 -9.64
C ALA A 87 2.83 -0.84 -8.21
N LEU A 88 1.67 -0.46 -7.68
CA LEU A 88 1.20 -0.81 -6.34
C LEU A 88 -0.04 -1.70 -6.47
N ILE A 89 -0.01 -2.88 -5.86
CA ILE A 89 -1.05 -3.91 -5.96
C ILE A 89 -1.53 -4.35 -4.57
N ASP A 90 -2.60 -5.16 -4.53
CA ASP A 90 -3.17 -5.74 -3.29
C ASP A 90 -3.79 -4.70 -2.34
N PHE A 91 -4.90 -4.09 -2.78
CA PHE A 91 -5.67 -3.10 -2.01
C PHE A 91 -6.67 -3.73 -1.04
N GLN A 92 -6.53 -5.02 -0.73
CA GLN A 92 -7.46 -5.72 0.17
C GLN A 92 -7.51 -5.10 1.57
N THR A 93 -6.40 -4.56 2.04
CA THR A 93 -6.27 -3.89 3.35
C THR A 93 -6.48 -2.39 3.30
N ALA A 94 -6.81 -1.82 2.13
CA ALA A 94 -6.89 -0.38 1.99
C ALA A 94 -8.04 0.23 2.83
N TRP A 95 -7.79 1.44 3.31
CA TRP A 95 -8.70 2.26 4.08
C TRP A 95 -9.10 3.49 3.29
N ILE A 96 -10.41 3.72 3.21
CA ILE A 96 -10.99 4.89 2.55
C ILE A 96 -11.27 5.96 3.61
N ASP A 97 -10.76 7.16 3.37
CA ASP A 97 -11.14 8.35 4.12
C ASP A 97 -12.64 8.61 3.98
N GLY A 98 -13.28 8.95 5.10
CA GLY A 98 -14.73 9.03 5.19
C GLY A 98 -15.20 10.20 6.05
N ARG A 99 -16.52 10.37 6.13
CA ARG A 99 -17.12 11.49 6.88
C ARG A 99 -16.79 11.40 8.37
N GLY A 100 -16.40 12.52 8.96
CA GLY A 100 -16.16 12.68 10.40
C GLY A 100 -14.68 12.70 10.81
N TRP A 101 -14.38 13.54 11.79
CA TRP A 101 -13.01 13.83 12.23
C TRP A 101 -12.23 12.58 12.65
N VAL A 102 -12.85 11.64 13.34
CA VAL A 102 -12.20 10.39 13.79
C VAL A 102 -11.70 9.55 12.62
N ARG A 103 -12.54 9.37 11.58
CA ARG A 103 -12.18 8.57 10.40
C ARG A 103 -11.04 9.22 9.62
N HIS A 104 -11.09 10.53 9.47
CA HIS A 104 -10.02 11.30 8.84
C HIS A 104 -8.71 11.19 9.62
N ARG A 105 -8.75 11.27 10.96
CA ARG A 105 -7.56 11.06 11.81
C ARG A 105 -6.97 9.66 11.67
N ILE A 106 -7.82 8.62 11.53
CA ILE A 106 -7.36 7.25 11.26
C ILE A 106 -6.71 7.16 9.88
N PHE A 107 -7.31 7.77 8.85
CA PHE A 107 -6.74 7.83 7.51
C PHE A 107 -5.35 8.48 7.51
N LEU A 108 -5.21 9.68 8.09
CA LEU A 108 -3.92 10.38 8.20
C LEU A 108 -2.87 9.51 8.91
N PHE A 109 -3.29 8.82 9.97
CA PHE A 109 -2.41 7.90 10.69
C PHE A 109 -1.96 6.73 9.80
N LEU A 110 -2.87 6.08 9.08
CA LEU A 110 -2.55 4.96 8.18
C LEU A 110 -1.65 5.42 7.02
N ALA A 111 -1.94 6.57 6.41
CA ALA A 111 -1.10 7.15 5.37
C ALA A 111 0.31 7.45 5.88
N THR A 112 0.45 7.89 7.14
CA THR A 112 1.77 8.07 7.78
C THR A 112 2.50 6.73 7.96
N VAL A 113 1.79 5.66 8.33
CA VAL A 113 2.37 4.31 8.45
C VAL A 113 2.82 3.78 7.09
N ASP A 114 2.05 4.01 6.03
CA ASP A 114 2.39 3.61 4.68
C ASP A 114 3.69 4.29 4.20
N ARG A 115 3.79 5.61 4.36
CA ARG A 115 5.03 6.38 4.09
C ARG A 115 6.21 5.82 4.88
N TRP A 116 6.04 5.62 6.18
CA TRP A 116 7.11 5.11 7.05
C TRP A 116 7.60 3.73 6.63
N ASN A 117 6.69 2.82 6.26
CA ASN A 117 7.05 1.49 5.77
C ASN A 117 7.81 1.56 4.44
N LEU A 118 7.41 2.43 3.52
CA LEU A 118 8.11 2.64 2.26
C LEU A 118 9.53 3.17 2.48
N VAL A 119 9.68 4.22 3.30
CA VAL A 119 10.99 4.79 3.64
C VAL A 119 11.86 3.78 4.37
N ARG A 120 11.28 2.95 5.24
CA ARG A 120 12.02 1.86 5.89
C ARG A 120 12.53 0.82 4.89
N MET A 121 11.77 0.55 3.82
CA MET A 121 12.24 -0.33 2.73
C MET A 121 13.37 0.32 1.94
N LYS A 122 13.28 1.62 1.64
CA LYS A 122 14.35 2.41 1.03
C LYS A 122 15.60 2.37 1.90
N MET A 123 15.51 2.68 3.19
CA MET A 123 16.64 2.66 4.13
C MET A 123 17.39 1.32 4.15
N LYS A 124 16.67 0.20 4.21
CA LYS A 124 17.29 -1.13 4.17
C LYS A 124 18.03 -1.41 2.86
N SER A 125 17.54 -0.84 1.77
CA SER A 125 18.07 -1.08 0.43
C SER A 125 19.17 -0.07 0.08
N PHE A 126 19.03 1.19 0.47
CA PHE A 126 19.87 2.33 0.10
C PHE A 126 20.01 3.30 1.29
N PRO A 127 20.75 2.93 2.36
CA PRO A 127 20.82 3.74 3.58
C PRO A 127 21.45 5.12 3.37
N HIS A 128 22.33 5.26 2.38
CA HIS A 128 23.01 6.52 2.07
C HIS A 128 22.15 7.50 1.26
N ALA A 129 21.03 7.05 0.69
CA ALA A 129 20.20 7.83 -0.23
C ALA A 129 18.92 8.39 0.41
N LEU A 130 18.88 8.45 1.75
CA LEU A 130 17.76 9.05 2.48
C LEU A 130 17.90 10.57 2.55
N THR A 131 16.83 11.25 2.15
CA THR A 131 16.62 12.69 2.37
C THR A 131 16.48 13.00 3.86
N GLU A 132 16.62 14.28 4.23
CA GLU A 132 16.45 14.69 5.63
C GLU A 132 15.04 14.41 6.15
N GLY A 133 14.00 14.72 5.37
CA GLY A 133 12.62 14.42 5.75
C GLY A 133 12.34 12.92 5.93
N GLU A 134 13.00 12.05 5.15
CA GLU A 134 12.91 10.60 5.33
C GLU A 134 13.60 10.14 6.62
N ARG A 135 14.75 10.74 6.98
CA ARG A 135 15.45 10.46 8.24
C ARG A 135 14.60 10.89 9.44
N GLU A 136 14.02 12.08 9.39
CA GLU A 136 13.11 12.58 10.42
C GLU A 136 11.88 11.67 10.60
N LEU A 137 11.28 11.23 9.49
CA LEU A 137 10.15 10.30 9.51
C LEU A 137 10.54 8.97 10.18
N LEU A 138 11.72 8.44 9.90
CA LEU A 138 12.22 7.22 10.55
C LEU A 138 12.55 7.41 12.03
N ALA A 139 13.07 8.59 12.41
CA ALA A 139 13.41 8.94 13.79
C ALA A 139 12.17 9.07 14.68
N ARG A 140 11.00 9.39 14.08
CA ARG A 140 9.72 9.52 14.78
C ARG A 140 8.74 8.43 14.32
N PRO A 141 8.98 7.15 14.64
CA PRO A 141 8.10 6.08 14.20
C PRO A 141 6.67 6.33 14.71
N PRO A 142 5.62 6.15 13.87
CA PRO A 142 4.25 6.36 14.27
C PRO A 142 3.94 5.69 15.61
N ARG A 143 3.34 6.42 16.56
CA ARG A 143 3.13 5.94 17.95
C ARG A 143 2.53 4.53 18.01
N LEU A 144 1.59 4.18 17.13
CA LEU A 144 0.99 2.82 17.11
C LEU A 144 1.96 1.69 16.69
N LEU A 145 3.04 1.99 15.94
CA LEU A 145 4.11 1.03 15.65
C LEU A 145 5.04 0.84 16.86
N GLN A 146 5.05 1.79 17.80
CA GLN A 146 5.75 1.69 19.07
C GLN A 146 4.96 0.85 20.09
N LEU A 147 3.63 0.73 19.92
CA LEU A 147 2.81 -0.17 20.73
C LEU A 147 3.05 -1.63 20.32
N GLY A 148 3.13 -2.52 21.32
CA GLY A 148 3.46 -3.93 21.12
C GLY A 148 2.59 -4.64 20.08
N ARG A 149 3.16 -5.70 19.47
CA ARG A 149 2.54 -6.51 18.38
C ARG A 149 1.07 -6.86 18.64
N PHE A 150 0.71 -7.08 19.90
CA PHE A 150 -0.63 -7.41 20.37
C PHE A 150 -1.64 -6.26 20.21
N VAL A 151 -1.26 -5.03 20.59
CA VAL A 151 -2.14 -3.85 20.45
C VAL A 151 -2.30 -3.51 18.97
N ARG A 152 -1.21 -3.60 18.20
CA ARG A 152 -1.25 -3.46 16.75
C ARG A 152 -2.20 -4.48 16.12
N GLN A 153 -2.15 -5.75 16.51
CA GLN A 153 -3.07 -6.77 15.99
C GLN A 153 -4.52 -6.51 16.38
N LYS A 154 -4.81 -6.07 17.61
CA LYS A 154 -6.19 -5.76 18.05
C LYS A 154 -6.77 -4.54 17.34
N VAL A 155 -5.98 -3.47 17.19
CA VAL A 155 -6.41 -2.26 16.48
C VAL A 155 -6.58 -2.55 14.99
N TYR A 156 -5.63 -3.24 14.36
CA TYR A 156 -5.77 -3.67 12.96
C TYR A 156 -6.92 -4.66 12.78
N ALA A 157 -7.18 -5.59 13.71
CA ALA A 157 -8.32 -6.49 13.61
C ALA A 157 -9.67 -5.75 13.72
N ARG A 158 -9.72 -4.65 14.48
CA ARG A 158 -10.91 -3.77 14.56
C ARG A 158 -11.11 -2.92 13.31
N LEU A 159 -10.03 -2.39 12.74
CA LEU A 159 -10.07 -1.57 11.52
C LEU A 159 -10.20 -2.42 10.24
N PHE A 160 -9.66 -3.63 10.27
CA PHE A 160 -9.60 -4.61 9.18
C PHE A 160 -10.08 -5.98 9.67
N PRO A 161 -11.37 -6.13 10.04
CA PRO A 161 -11.90 -7.43 10.41
C PRO A 161 -11.72 -8.40 9.24
N LYS A 162 -11.03 -9.51 9.48
CA LYS A 162 -10.92 -10.60 8.49
C LYS A 162 -12.33 -11.10 8.21
N ARG A 163 -12.83 -10.94 6.98
CA ARG A 163 -13.94 -11.77 6.52
C ARG A 163 -13.41 -13.18 6.32
N ALA A 164 -14.07 -14.17 6.93
CA ALA A 164 -13.75 -15.57 6.73
C ALA A 164 -13.72 -15.87 5.23
N ARG A 165 -12.58 -16.35 4.72
CA ARG A 165 -12.54 -17.04 3.43
C ARG A 165 -13.31 -18.33 3.63
N LYS A 166 -14.52 -18.45 3.07
CA LYS A 166 -15.00 -19.77 2.69
C LYS A 166 -14.20 -20.13 1.45
N THR A 167 -13.19 -20.97 1.63
CA THR A 167 -12.68 -21.82 0.55
C THR A 167 -13.89 -22.57 0.01
N THR A 168 -14.20 -22.36 -1.26
CA THR A 168 -15.06 -23.29 -2.00
C THR A 168 -14.13 -23.82 -3.07
N ASP A 169 -13.75 -25.08 -2.87
CA ASP A 169 -13.07 -25.90 -3.84
C ASP A 169 -13.90 -25.87 -5.13
N LEU A 170 -13.23 -25.63 -6.25
CA LEU A 170 -13.80 -25.75 -7.58
C LEU A 170 -13.31 -27.09 -8.13
N ASP A 171 -14.25 -28.04 -8.18
CA ASP A 171 -14.24 -29.18 -9.09
C ASP A 171 -14.37 -28.71 -10.55
#